data_AF-A0A971X8S9-F1
#
_entry.id   AF-A0A971X8S9-F1
#
_cell.length_a   1.000
_cell.length_b   1.000
_cell.length_c   1.000
_cell.angle_alpha   90.00
_cell.angle_beta   90.00
_cell.angle_gamma   90.00
#
_symmetry.space_group_name_H-M   'P 1'
#
loop_
_entity.id
_entity.type
_entity.pdbx_description
1 polymer ?
#
loop_
_entity_poly.entity_id
_entity_poly.type
_entity_poly.pdbx_seq_one_letter_code
_entity_poly.pdbx_strand_id
1 'polypeptide(L)'
;MRKSSVLLLVLVLICTLFAGCEGGGSSEIALITDKGNIDDKSFNQGSWEGVVEFAKANKISHKYYKPEEASDAGYLAAIDLAVTGGAKVIVTPGFLFEVSVYHAQTKYPHVKFILLDGAPHSADYSDFNTGPNVASIMYAEEE
;
A
#
# COMPACT_ATOMS: atom_id res chain seq x y z
N MET A 1 25.97 -41.30 -16.06
CA MET A 1 25.25 -40.27 -15.27
C MET A 1 23.84 -40.78 -15.04
N ARG A 2 23.65 -41.45 -13.91
CA ARG A 2 22.47 -42.28 -13.62
C ARG A 2 21.35 -41.36 -13.13
N LYS A 3 20.12 -41.61 -13.57
CA LYS A 3 18.89 -40.79 -13.37
C LYS A 3 18.69 -40.24 -11.94
N SER A 4 19.31 -40.85 -10.92
CA SER A 4 19.37 -40.39 -9.52
C SER A 4 20.11 -39.04 -9.32
N SER A 5 21.17 -38.76 -10.08
CA SER A 5 21.93 -37.49 -9.94
C SER A 5 21.18 -36.27 -10.47
N VAL A 6 20.25 -36.46 -11.42
CA VAL A 6 19.40 -35.38 -11.96
C VAL A 6 18.28 -35.04 -10.98
N LEU A 7 17.74 -36.05 -10.28
CA LEU A 7 16.65 -35.85 -9.31
C LEU A 7 17.10 -35.05 -8.08
N LEU A 8 18.34 -35.26 -7.61
CA LEU A 8 18.91 -34.54 -6.48
C LEU A 8 19.23 -33.08 -6.83
N LEU A 9 19.66 -32.80 -8.07
CA LEU A 9 19.93 -31.44 -8.55
C LEU A 9 18.64 -30.63 -8.70
N VAL A 10 17.55 -31.26 -9.16
CA VAL A 10 16.22 -30.64 -9.26
C VAL A 10 15.63 -30.35 -7.87
N LEU A 11 15.83 -31.25 -6.89
CA LEU A 11 15.36 -31.03 -5.51
C LEU A 11 16.08 -29.86 -4.82
N VAL A 12 17.39 -29.70 -5.06
CA VAL A 12 18.18 -28.57 -4.53
C VAL A 12 17.79 -27.25 -5.20
N LEU A 13 17.47 -27.27 -6.50
CA LEU A 13 16.99 -26.08 -7.22
C LEU A 13 15.57 -25.65 -6.78
N ILE A 14 14.74 -26.60 -6.34
CA ILE A 14 13.41 -26.31 -5.78
C ILE A 14 13.52 -25.76 -4.34
N CYS A 15 14.50 -26.20 -3.55
CA CYS A 15 14.74 -25.64 -2.22
C CYS A 15 15.24 -24.18 -2.24
N THR A 16 15.92 -23.74 -3.31
CA THR A 16 16.31 -22.32 -3.46
C THR A 16 15.17 -21.43 -3.94
N LEU A 17 14.07 -21.99 -4.45
CA LEU A 17 12.87 -21.22 -4.83
C LEU A 17 11.96 -20.89 -3.64
N PHE A 18 12.21 -21.48 -2.46
CA PHE A 18 11.51 -21.15 -1.22
C PHE A 18 12.32 -20.25 -0.27
N ALA A 19 13.50 -19.79 -0.70
CA ALA A 19 14.32 -18.82 0.03
C ALA A 19 14.00 -17.34 -0.34
N GLY A 20 12.81 -17.08 -0.88
CA GLY A 20 12.32 -15.75 -1.27
C GLY A 20 11.13 -15.24 -0.45
N CYS A 21 10.84 -15.84 0.72
CA CYS A 21 9.88 -15.24 1.65
C CYS A 21 10.61 -14.24 2.56
N GLU A 22 10.97 -13.09 2.00
CA GLU A 22 11.26 -11.92 2.82
C GLU A 22 9.95 -11.39 3.40
N GLY A 23 9.70 -11.72 4.67
CA GLY A 23 8.90 -10.89 5.56
C GLY A 23 7.38 -11.06 5.49
N GLY A 24 6.89 -12.25 5.80
CA GLY A 24 5.52 -12.45 6.29
C GLY A 24 5.33 -11.94 7.72
N GLY A 25 5.65 -10.66 7.96
CA GLY A 25 5.36 -9.97 9.21
C GLY A 25 4.20 -8.99 8.99
N SER A 26 3.26 -8.95 9.94
CA SER A 26 2.20 -7.93 9.96
C SER A 26 2.82 -6.53 9.98
N SER A 27 2.47 -5.67 9.01
CA SER A 27 2.93 -4.28 8.97
C SER A 27 1.82 -3.36 9.47
N GLU A 28 2.03 -2.61 10.54
CA GLU A 28 1.00 -1.76 11.11
C GLU A 28 0.71 -0.50 10.28
N ILE A 29 1.72 0.04 9.59
CA ILE A 29 1.56 1.14 8.64
C ILE A 29 1.85 0.61 7.23
N ALA A 30 0.93 0.87 6.30
CA ALA A 30 1.14 0.63 4.88
C ALA A 30 1.13 1.95 4.11
N LEU A 31 2.02 2.11 3.13
CA LEU A 31 1.85 3.08 2.05
C LEU A 31 1.48 2.34 0.77
N ILE A 32 0.56 2.87 -0.02
CA ILE A 32 0.23 2.32 -1.34
C ILE A 32 0.61 3.36 -2.37
N THR A 33 1.54 3.08 -3.29
CA THR A 33 1.88 4.04 -4.34
C THR A 33 0.78 4.08 -5.40
N ASP A 34 0.66 5.17 -6.15
CA ASP A 34 -0.33 5.35 -7.22
C ASP A 34 -0.10 4.49 -8.48
N LYS A 35 0.70 3.41 -8.39
CA LYS A 35 1.39 2.64 -9.44
C LYS A 35 2.75 3.22 -9.86
N GLY A 36 3.11 4.41 -9.40
CA GLY A 36 4.48 4.92 -9.43
C GLY A 36 5.44 4.03 -8.64
N ASN A 37 6.74 4.26 -8.83
CA ASN A 37 7.77 3.63 -8.02
C ASN A 37 8.01 4.42 -6.73
N ILE A 38 8.49 3.74 -5.70
CA ILE A 38 8.78 4.35 -4.39
C ILE A 38 10.02 5.26 -4.42
N ASP A 39 10.83 5.21 -5.48
CA ASP A 39 12.06 5.96 -5.71
C ASP A 39 11.93 6.95 -6.88
N ASP A 40 10.72 7.46 -7.10
CA ASP A 40 10.38 8.38 -8.20
C ASP A 40 11.02 9.77 -8.11
N LYS A 41 11.80 10.06 -7.05
CA LYS A 41 12.39 11.38 -6.75
C LYS A 41 11.36 12.49 -6.67
N SER A 42 10.13 12.14 -6.31
CA SER A 42 8.99 13.02 -6.28
C SER A 42 8.02 12.57 -5.18
N PHE A 43 6.73 12.64 -5.46
CA PHE A 43 5.66 12.57 -4.48
C PHE A 43 5.56 11.23 -3.75
N ASN A 44 5.72 10.09 -4.45
CA ASN A 44 5.68 8.78 -3.78
C ASN A 44 6.88 8.60 -2.85
N GLN A 45 8.08 9.00 -3.31
CA GLN A 45 9.28 8.90 -2.48
C GLN A 45 9.18 9.77 -1.22
N GLY A 46 8.79 11.03 -1.35
CA GLY A 46 8.66 11.93 -0.20
C GLY A 46 7.64 11.42 0.82
N SER A 47 6.50 10.91 0.34
CA SER A 47 5.46 10.31 1.20
C SER A 47 5.99 9.08 1.95
N TRP A 48 6.77 8.23 1.27
CA TRP A 48 7.37 7.04 1.86
C TRP A 48 8.45 7.35 2.89
N GLU A 49 9.31 8.34 2.61
CA GLU A 49 10.35 8.77 3.53
C GLU A 49 9.73 9.27 4.84
N GLY A 50 8.64 10.05 4.78
CA GLY A 50 7.90 10.47 5.98
C GLY A 50 7.32 9.30 6.78
N VAL A 51 6.73 8.30 6.10
CA VAL A 51 6.25 7.08 6.76
C VAL A 51 7.40 6.33 7.44
N VAL A 52 8.52 6.14 6.75
CA VAL A 52 9.71 5.45 7.26
C VAL A 52 10.29 6.17 8.48
N GLU A 53 10.41 7.50 8.43
CA GLU A 53 10.92 8.31 9.52
C GLU A 53 10.04 8.16 10.76
N PHE A 54 8.73 8.38 10.62
CA PHE A 54 7.78 8.24 11.73
C PHE A 54 7.78 6.82 12.30
N ALA A 55 7.74 5.81 11.44
CA ALA A 55 7.68 4.41 11.86
C ALA A 55 8.96 4.00 12.61
N LYS A 56 10.14 4.43 12.15
CA LYS A 56 11.42 4.16 12.84
C LYS A 56 11.48 4.86 14.20
N ALA A 57 11.10 6.14 14.27
CA ALA A 57 11.11 6.90 15.52
C ALA A 57 10.22 6.26 16.60
N ASN A 58 9.10 5.66 16.18
CA ASN A 58 8.10 5.05 17.07
C ASN A 58 8.19 3.52 17.18
N LYS A 59 9.16 2.88 16.52
CA LYS A 59 9.36 1.42 16.48
C LYS A 59 8.12 0.66 15.96
N ILE A 60 7.47 1.21 14.94
CA ILE A 60 6.28 0.64 14.29
C ILE A 60 6.70 -0.07 12.99
N SER A 61 6.11 -1.25 12.73
CA SER A 61 6.35 -1.96 11.47
C SER A 61 5.68 -1.25 10.30
N HIS A 62 6.40 -1.15 9.18
CA HIS A 62 5.93 -0.44 7.99
C HIS A 62 6.31 -1.20 6.72
N LYS A 63 5.49 -1.05 5.69
CA LYS A 63 5.70 -1.63 4.35
C LYS A 63 5.03 -0.73 3.30
N TYR A 64 5.51 -0.79 2.06
CA TYR A 64 4.78 -0.22 0.93
C TYR A 64 4.24 -1.31 0.01
N TYR A 65 3.17 -0.98 -0.70
CA TYR A 65 2.54 -1.78 -1.73
C TYR A 65 2.51 -0.99 -3.03
N LYS A 66 2.62 -1.71 -4.14
CA LYS A 66 2.44 -1.15 -5.48
C LYS A 66 1.22 -1.84 -6.10
N PRO A 67 0.16 -1.11 -6.47
CA PRO A 67 -0.99 -1.67 -7.18
C PRO A 67 -0.58 -2.33 -8.49
N GLU A 68 -1.24 -3.43 -8.85
CA GLU A 68 -1.01 -4.11 -10.12
C GLU A 68 -1.53 -3.27 -11.30
N GLU A 69 -2.65 -2.57 -11.10
CA GLU A 69 -3.30 -1.72 -12.07
C GLU A 69 -3.60 -0.33 -11.49
N ALA A 70 -3.61 0.68 -12.37
CA ALA A 70 -3.95 2.07 -12.01
C ALA A 70 -5.42 2.27 -12.35
N SER A 71 -6.28 1.79 -11.46
CA SER A 71 -7.73 1.84 -11.54
C SER A 71 -8.30 1.85 -10.12
N ASP A 72 -9.52 2.37 -9.93
CA ASP A 72 -10.17 2.36 -8.61
C ASP A 72 -10.23 0.94 -8.01
N ALA A 73 -10.45 -0.07 -8.85
CA ALA A 73 -10.48 -1.47 -8.46
C ALA A 73 -9.08 -1.98 -8.03
N GLY A 74 -8.03 -1.61 -8.77
CA GLY A 74 -6.65 -1.96 -8.43
C GLY A 74 -6.18 -1.31 -7.13
N TYR A 75 -6.52 -0.04 -6.92
CA TYR A 75 -6.22 0.67 -5.69
C TYR A 75 -6.96 0.07 -4.49
N LEU A 76 -8.25 -0.26 -4.65
CA LEU A 76 -9.01 -0.94 -3.61
C LEU A 76 -8.46 -2.35 -3.32
N ALA A 77 -8.03 -3.10 -4.34
CA ALA A 77 -7.40 -4.41 -4.16
C ALA A 77 -6.05 -4.30 -3.42
N ALA A 78 -5.26 -3.26 -3.68
CA ALA A 78 -4.04 -2.98 -2.94
C ALA A 78 -4.33 -2.63 -1.47
N ILE A 79 -5.40 -1.87 -1.19
CA ILE A 79 -5.89 -1.59 0.16
C ILE A 79 -6.27 -2.90 0.86
N ASP A 80 -7.06 -3.75 0.21
CA ASP A 80 -7.47 -5.05 0.75
C ASP A 80 -6.26 -5.92 1.14
N LEU A 81 -5.23 -5.92 0.30
CA LEU A 81 -3.97 -6.63 0.57
C LEU A 81 -3.21 -6.04 1.76
N ALA A 82 -3.17 -4.71 1.88
CA ALA A 82 -2.53 -4.05 3.02
C ALA A 82 -3.26 -4.35 4.33
N VAL A 83 -4.60 -4.30 4.34
CA VAL A 83 -5.42 -4.66 5.51
C VAL A 83 -5.24 -6.13 5.89
N THR A 84 -5.23 -7.03 4.91
CA THR A 84 -4.94 -8.46 5.14
C THR A 84 -3.52 -8.68 5.69
N GLY A 85 -2.58 -7.83 5.27
CA GLY A 85 -1.22 -7.75 5.81
C GLY A 85 -1.12 -7.11 7.20
N GLY A 86 -2.24 -6.75 7.82
CA GLY A 86 -2.33 -6.23 9.19
C GLY A 86 -2.16 -4.72 9.33
N ALA A 87 -2.30 -3.96 8.23
CA ALA A 87 -2.27 -2.51 8.29
C ALA A 87 -3.41 -1.96 9.16
N LYS A 88 -3.03 -1.09 10.10
CA LYS A 88 -3.94 -0.28 10.93
C LYS A 88 -4.05 1.15 10.41
N VAL A 89 -2.99 1.62 9.74
CA VAL A 89 -2.95 2.91 9.04
C VAL A 89 -2.50 2.67 7.60
N ILE A 90 -3.24 3.24 6.65
CA ILE A 90 -2.91 3.19 5.22
C ILE A 90 -2.72 4.62 4.72
N VAL A 91 -1.55 4.91 4.16
CA VAL A 91 -1.20 6.17 3.53
C VAL A 91 -1.31 6.03 2.02
N THR A 92 -2.06 6.93 1.39
CA THR A 92 -2.32 6.93 -0.05
C THR A 92 -1.96 8.31 -0.62
N PRO A 93 -0.82 8.43 -1.32
CA PRO A 93 -0.42 9.68 -1.96
C PRO A 93 -1.16 9.85 -3.29
N GLY A 94 -1.99 10.90 -3.37
CA GLY A 94 -2.52 11.46 -4.59
C GLY A 94 -4.01 11.19 -4.82
N PHE A 95 -4.62 12.08 -5.61
CA PHE A 95 -6.05 12.06 -5.93
C PHE A 95 -6.54 10.75 -6.58
N LEU A 96 -5.67 9.95 -7.19
CA LEU A 96 -6.03 8.66 -7.79
C LEU A 96 -6.64 7.66 -6.78
N PHE A 97 -6.45 7.90 -5.49
CA PHE A 97 -7.02 7.08 -4.42
C PHE A 97 -8.41 7.53 -3.94
N GLU A 98 -8.93 8.69 -4.34
CA GLU A 98 -10.15 9.29 -3.79
C GLU A 98 -11.35 8.34 -3.77
N VAL A 99 -11.63 7.69 -4.92
CA VAL A 99 -12.73 6.73 -5.04
C VAL A 99 -12.46 5.45 -4.23
N SER A 100 -11.24 4.94 -4.28
CA SER A 100 -10.88 3.71 -3.55
C SER A 100 -10.95 3.90 -2.04
N VAL A 101 -10.53 5.06 -1.52
CA VAL A 101 -10.62 5.42 -0.10
C VAL A 101 -12.08 5.69 0.28
N TYR A 102 -12.87 6.29 -0.60
CA TYR A 102 -14.31 6.50 -0.40
C TYR A 102 -15.06 5.19 -0.13
N HIS A 103 -14.67 4.10 -0.80
CA HIS A 103 -15.20 2.77 -0.53
C HIS A 103 -14.54 2.10 0.69
N ALA A 104 -13.22 2.21 0.81
CA ALA A 104 -12.44 1.54 1.86
C ALA A 104 -12.77 2.05 3.26
N GLN A 105 -13.07 3.34 3.43
CA GLN A 105 -13.38 3.95 4.73
C GLN A 105 -14.57 3.26 5.43
N THR A 106 -15.58 2.85 4.66
CA THR A 106 -16.77 2.14 5.16
C THR A 106 -16.52 0.65 5.27
N LYS A 107 -15.76 0.07 4.32
CA LYS A 107 -15.41 -1.36 4.33
C LYS A 107 -14.51 -1.73 5.52
N TYR A 108 -13.63 -0.81 5.93
CA TYR A 108 -12.63 -1.02 6.98
C TYR A 108 -12.71 0.06 8.06
N PRO A 109 -13.77 0.07 8.90
CA PRO A 109 -13.99 1.15 9.89
C PRO A 109 -12.92 1.21 10.99
N HIS A 110 -12.16 0.12 11.18
CA HIS A 110 -11.07 0.04 12.16
C HIS A 110 -9.70 0.46 11.61
N VAL A 111 -9.58 0.61 10.30
CA VAL A 111 -8.36 1.07 9.63
C VAL A 111 -8.44 2.57 9.45
N LYS A 112 -7.35 3.27 9.73
CA LYS A 112 -7.22 4.71 9.49
C LYS A 112 -6.59 4.94 8.13
N PHE A 113 -7.11 5.92 7.39
CA PHE A 113 -6.61 6.30 6.07
C PHE A 113 -6.05 7.72 6.13
N ILE A 114 -4.90 7.92 5.52
CA ILE A 114 -4.32 9.25 5.26
C ILE A 114 -4.27 9.40 3.76
N LEU A 115 -5.15 10.25 3.23
CA LEU A 115 -5.22 10.59 1.81
C LEU A 115 -4.49 11.91 1.61
N LEU A 116 -3.31 11.84 0.99
CA LEU A 116 -2.55 13.04 0.64
C LEU A 116 -3.04 13.52 -0.70
N ASP A 117 -3.25 14.83 -0.81
CA ASP A 117 -3.65 15.53 -2.01
C ASP A 117 -4.93 14.95 -2.64
N GLY A 118 -5.95 14.74 -1.80
CA GLY A 118 -7.24 14.21 -2.25
C GLY A 118 -8.32 14.15 -1.17
N ALA A 119 -9.58 14.16 -1.61
CA ALA A 119 -10.77 14.02 -0.78
C ALA A 119 -11.67 12.89 -1.29
N PRO A 120 -12.14 11.96 -0.44
CA PRO A 120 -12.93 10.83 -0.91
C PRO A 120 -14.28 11.26 -1.52
N HIS A 121 -14.62 10.69 -2.67
CA HIS A 121 -15.89 10.92 -3.36
C HIS A 121 -16.37 9.65 -4.10
N SER A 122 -17.67 9.60 -4.43
CA SER A 122 -18.22 8.56 -5.29
C SER A 122 -17.66 8.66 -6.72
N ALA A 123 -17.57 7.55 -7.45
CA ALA A 123 -16.98 7.54 -8.80
C ALA A 123 -17.65 8.51 -9.80
N ASP A 124 -18.93 8.85 -9.59
CA ASP A 124 -19.70 9.80 -10.38
C ASP A 124 -19.73 11.23 -9.81
N TYR A 125 -18.96 11.49 -8.74
CA TYR A 125 -18.90 12.76 -8.01
C TYR A 125 -20.24 13.26 -7.45
N SER A 126 -21.24 12.37 -7.34
CA SER A 126 -22.54 12.72 -6.77
C SER A 126 -22.52 12.86 -5.25
N ASP A 127 -21.54 12.25 -4.58
CA ASP A 127 -21.36 12.31 -3.14
C ASP A 127 -19.89 12.53 -2.76
N PHE A 128 -19.66 13.41 -1.80
CA PHE A 128 -18.37 13.70 -1.20
C PHE A 128 -18.50 13.47 0.29
N ASN A 129 -17.85 12.41 0.79
CA ASN A 129 -17.96 12.03 2.18
C ASN A 129 -16.63 11.55 2.73
N THR A 130 -16.12 12.28 3.72
CA THR A 130 -14.92 11.93 4.47
C THR A 130 -15.32 11.32 5.80
N GLY A 131 -15.11 10.01 5.93
CA GLY A 131 -15.41 9.23 7.11
C GLY A 131 -14.51 9.59 8.29
N PRO A 132 -14.93 9.28 9.54
CA PRO A 132 -14.19 9.62 10.76
C PRO A 132 -12.86 8.85 10.91
N ASN A 133 -12.59 7.89 10.03
CA ASN A 133 -11.33 7.16 9.93
C ASN A 133 -10.44 7.64 8.77
N VAL A 134 -10.78 8.74 8.09
CA VAL A 134 -9.99 9.31 7.00
C VAL A 134 -9.48 10.69 7.40
N ALA A 135 -8.19 10.93 7.17
CA ALA A 135 -7.58 12.25 7.18
C ALA A 135 -7.19 12.62 5.75
N SER A 136 -7.85 13.62 5.18
CA SER A 136 -7.46 14.24 3.90
C SER A 136 -6.52 15.41 4.18
N ILE A 137 -5.39 15.43 3.49
CA ILE A 137 -4.39 16.49 3.58
C ILE A 137 -4.28 17.14 2.20
N MET A 138 -4.56 18.43 2.10
CA MET A 138 -4.42 19.19 0.86
C MET A 138 -3.19 20.09 0.93
N TYR A 139 -2.57 20.32 -0.22
CA TYR A 139 -1.53 21.31 -0.40
C TYR A 139 -2.14 22.56 -1.06
N ALA A 140 -1.52 23.72 -0.87
CA ALA A 140 -1.82 24.93 -1.62
C ALA A 140 -0.69 25.11 -2.63
N GLU A 141 -0.69 24.32 -3.71
CA GLU A 141 0.45 24.23 -4.64
C GLU A 141 0.71 25.53 -5.42
N GLU A 142 -0.22 26.48 -5.36
CA GLU A 142 -0.06 27.83 -5.92
C GLU A 142 0.83 28.78 -5.10
N GLU A 143 1.17 28.42 -3.85
CA GLU A 143 2.03 29.21 -2.94
C GLU A 143 3.52 28.81 -3.01
#